data_AF-A0A9N7YBB9-F1
#
_entry.id   AF-A0A9N7YBB9-F1
#
_cell.length_a   1.000
_cell.length_b   1.000
_cell.length_c   1.000
_cell.angle_alpha   90.00
_cell.angle_beta   90.00
_cell.angle_gamma   90.00
#
_symmetry.space_group_name_H-M   'P 1'
#
loop_
_entity.id
_entity.type
_entity.pdbx_description
1 polymer ?
#
loop_
_entity_poly.entity_id
_entity_poly.type
_entity_poly.pdbx_seq_one_letter_code
_entity_poly.pdbx_strand_id
1 'polypeptide(L)'
;MPKCPWARFFLKFFLKCNQNCLKNAGNPRDMRRFQVVMSTTVNVDGHVLAVSDNMFVHNNSKHGRRARRLDPSEAATPCIKAISPSEGWTTGGATVILIGDNFFDGLQVVFGTMLVWSELITPHAIRVQTPPRHIPGVVEVTLSYKSKQFCKGAPGRFVYTGEGEDEDED
;
A
#
# COMPACT_ATOMS: atom_id res chain seq x y z
N MET A 1 22.51 48.36 -7.66
CA MET A 1 22.55 47.11 -8.46
C MET A 1 22.15 47.44 -9.89
N PRO A 2 22.97 47.11 -10.91
CA PRO A 2 22.65 47.46 -12.29
C PRO A 2 21.51 46.57 -12.78
N LYS A 3 20.44 47.18 -13.33
CA LYS A 3 19.34 46.46 -13.96
C LYS A 3 19.88 45.75 -15.21
N CYS A 4 19.69 44.43 -15.31
CA CYS A 4 20.10 43.63 -16.48
C CYS A 4 19.62 44.30 -17.80
N PRO A 5 20.53 44.64 -18.73
CA PRO A 5 20.20 45.32 -20.00
C PRO A 5 19.17 44.58 -20.86
N TRP A 6 19.06 43.27 -20.66
CA TRP A 6 18.18 42.37 -21.38
C TRP A 6 16.69 42.65 -21.15
N ALA A 7 16.29 43.25 -20.03
CA ALA A 7 14.87 43.41 -19.68
C ALA A 7 14.06 44.31 -20.63
N ARG A 8 14.70 45.05 -21.55
CA ARG A 8 14.04 46.04 -22.41
C ARG A 8 13.30 45.45 -23.63
N PHE A 9 13.59 44.19 -24.01
CA PHE A 9 13.07 43.57 -25.24
C PHE A 9 12.24 42.30 -25.01
N PHE A 10 11.90 41.96 -23.76
CA PHE A 10 11.10 40.77 -23.45
C PHE A 10 9.74 41.15 -22.87
N LEU A 11 8.72 40.42 -23.31
CA LEU A 11 7.37 40.45 -22.73
C LEU A 11 7.15 39.15 -21.96
N LYS A 12 6.52 39.24 -20.78
CA LYS A 12 6.14 38.08 -19.96
C LYS A 12 4.64 38.11 -19.71
N PHE A 13 3.95 37.05 -20.12
CA PHE A 13 2.52 36.89 -19.94
C PHE A 13 2.24 35.89 -18.80
N PHE A 14 1.27 36.21 -17.95
CA PHE A 14 0.78 35.32 -16.90
C PHE A 14 -0.68 35.02 -17.17
N LEU A 15 -0.98 33.78 -17.52
CA LEU A 15 -2.30 33.33 -17.92
C LEU A 15 -2.67 32.05 -17.16
N LYS A 16 -3.97 31.76 -17.09
CA LYS A 16 -4.50 30.51 -16.54
C LYS A 16 -5.40 29.85 -17.58
N CYS A 17 -5.05 28.62 -17.97
CA CYS A 17 -5.94 27.79 -18.78
C CYS A 17 -6.94 27.08 -17.86
N ASN A 18 -8.23 27.16 -18.18
CA ASN A 18 -9.30 26.49 -17.44
C ASN A 18 -9.92 25.30 -18.21
N GLN A 19 -9.26 24.84 -19.27
CA GLN A 19 -9.69 23.70 -20.06
C GLN A 19 -8.60 22.62 -20.00
N ASN A 20 -8.97 21.42 -19.56
CA ASN A 20 -8.06 20.28 -19.61
C ASN A 20 -7.88 19.79 -21.05
N CYS A 21 -6.70 19.23 -21.33
CA CYS A 21 -6.42 18.54 -22.59
C CYS A 21 -7.33 17.32 -22.77
N LEU A 22 -7.56 16.56 -21.69
CA LEU A 22 -8.43 15.38 -21.67
C LEU A 22 -9.81 15.75 -21.12
N LYS A 23 -10.86 15.24 -21.76
CA LYS A 23 -12.26 15.52 -21.39
C LYS A 23 -12.81 14.55 -20.35
N ASN A 24 -12.34 13.29 -20.38
CA ASN A 24 -12.89 12.20 -19.58
C ASN A 24 -11.84 11.64 -18.61
N ALA A 25 -12.31 11.01 -17.54
CA ALA A 25 -11.45 10.23 -16.65
C ALA A 25 -10.98 8.92 -17.32
N GLY A 26 -9.93 8.32 -16.77
CA GLY A 26 -9.39 7.05 -17.23
C GLY A 26 -7.93 7.16 -17.70
N ASN A 27 -7.39 6.03 -18.16
CA ASN A 27 -6.04 6.00 -18.69
C ASN A 27 -5.99 6.78 -20.02
N PRO A 28 -5.15 7.84 -20.14
CA PRO A 28 -5.08 8.62 -21.36
C PRO A 28 -4.50 7.81 -22.52
N ARG A 29 -5.37 7.35 -23.42
CA ARG A 29 -4.97 6.71 -24.68
C ARG A 29 -4.82 7.77 -25.79
N ASP A 30 -5.75 8.71 -25.85
CA ASP A 30 -5.74 9.81 -26.83
C ASP A 30 -5.23 11.09 -26.18
N MET A 31 -3.92 11.33 -26.29
CA MET A 31 -3.28 12.51 -25.71
C MET A 31 -3.43 13.73 -26.61
N ARG A 32 -4.44 14.55 -26.32
CA ARG A 32 -4.49 15.93 -26.84
C ARG A 32 -3.48 16.80 -26.10
N ARG A 33 -2.91 17.79 -26.79
CA ARG A 33 -2.06 18.85 -26.21
C ARG A 33 -2.47 20.21 -26.76
N PHE A 34 -2.13 21.27 -26.04
CA PHE A 34 -2.33 22.65 -26.48
C PHE A 34 -1.01 23.28 -26.89
N GLN A 35 -1.09 24.31 -27.74
CA GLN A 35 0.02 25.21 -28.02
C GLN A 35 -0.48 26.65 -27.85
N VAL A 36 0.40 27.56 -27.46
CA VAL A 36 0.13 28.99 -27.42
C VAL A 36 0.55 29.58 -28.76
N VAL A 37 -0.38 30.26 -29.43
CA VAL A 37 -0.13 30.94 -30.70
C VAL A 37 -0.10 32.44 -30.47
N MET A 38 0.91 33.12 -31.00
CA MET A 38 0.99 34.58 -31.01
C MET A 38 0.75 35.10 -32.42
N SER A 39 -0.19 36.03 -32.57
CA SER A 39 -0.52 36.68 -33.85
C SER A 39 -0.89 38.13 -33.60
N THR A 40 -0.77 38.97 -34.63
CA THR A 40 -1.30 40.34 -34.64
C THR A 40 -2.81 40.39 -34.98
N THR A 41 -3.38 39.26 -35.41
CA THR A 41 -4.80 39.12 -35.75
C THR A 41 -5.44 38.00 -34.92
N VAL A 42 -6.78 37.99 -34.86
CA VAL A 42 -7.54 36.93 -34.18
C VAL A 42 -7.60 35.62 -34.96
N ASN A 43 -7.39 35.67 -36.28
CA ASN A 43 -7.32 34.48 -37.11
C ASN A 43 -5.94 33.83 -36.97
N VAL A 44 -5.93 32.60 -36.48
CA VAL A 44 -4.70 31.82 -36.21
C VAL A 44 -4.51 30.64 -37.17
N ASP A 45 -5.39 30.49 -38.17
CA ASP A 45 -5.29 29.44 -39.19
C ASP A 45 -4.31 29.80 -40.33
N GLY A 46 -3.85 31.07 -40.36
CA GLY A 46 -2.93 31.61 -41.36
C GLY A 46 -1.55 31.94 -40.81
N HIS A 47 -0.98 33.07 -41.24
CA HIS A 47 0.33 33.52 -40.76
C HIS A 47 0.27 33.94 -39.28
N VAL A 48 1.19 33.40 -38.48
CA VAL A 48 1.32 33.68 -37.04
C VAL A 48 2.76 34.09 -36.73
N LEU A 49 2.97 34.85 -35.66
CA LEU A 49 4.30 35.33 -35.25
C LEU A 49 5.13 34.22 -34.62
N ALA A 50 4.50 33.38 -33.80
CA ALA A 50 5.16 32.29 -33.09
C ALA A 50 4.14 31.27 -32.58
N VAL A 51 4.62 30.03 -32.37
CA VAL A 51 3.87 28.94 -31.75
C VAL A 51 4.75 28.31 -30.67
N SER A 52 4.19 28.05 -29.49
CA SER A 52 4.93 27.42 -28.39
C SER A 52 5.12 25.92 -28.60
N ASP A 53 5.97 25.34 -27.76
CA ASP A 53 5.98 23.90 -27.53
C ASP A 53 4.63 23.40 -27.00
N ASN A 54 4.45 22.09 -27.10
CA ASN A 54 3.26 21.39 -26.62
C ASN A 54 3.12 21.50 -25.09
N MET A 55 1.96 22.00 -24.65
CA MET A 55 1.54 22.07 -23.27
C MET A 55 0.46 21.04 -22.97
N PHE A 56 0.66 20.24 -21.92
CA PHE A 56 -0.34 19.30 -21.43
C PHE A 56 -1.00 19.86 -20.17
N VAL A 57 -2.23 20.36 -20.33
CA VAL A 57 -3.03 20.93 -19.24
C VAL A 57 -3.87 19.82 -18.61
N HIS A 58 -3.65 19.56 -17.33
CA HIS A 58 -4.36 18.55 -16.55
C HIS A 58 -4.62 19.03 -15.13
N ASN A 59 -5.70 18.54 -14.52
CA ASN A 59 -5.99 18.77 -13.10
C ASN A 59 -5.59 17.55 -12.27
N ASN A 60 -4.28 17.28 -12.18
CA ASN A 60 -3.74 16.13 -11.45
C ASN A 60 -2.48 16.52 -10.67
N SER A 61 -2.61 16.66 -9.35
CA SER A 61 -1.50 17.01 -8.44
C SER A 61 -0.40 15.94 -8.36
N LYS A 62 -0.68 14.72 -8.84
CA LYS A 62 0.27 13.59 -8.87
C LYS A 62 0.98 13.44 -10.22
N HIS A 63 0.73 14.30 -11.21
CA HIS A 63 1.41 14.21 -12.50
C HIS A 63 2.94 14.26 -12.33
N GLY A 64 3.66 13.42 -13.09
CA GLY A 64 5.11 13.27 -13.00
C GLY A 64 5.59 12.46 -11.78
N ARG A 65 4.73 12.13 -10.81
CA ARG A 65 5.10 11.29 -9.68
C ARG A 65 4.95 9.81 -10.04
N ARG A 66 5.89 8.98 -9.61
CA ARG A 66 5.75 7.51 -9.69
C ARG A 66 4.62 7.04 -8.77
N ALA A 67 3.93 5.98 -9.19
CA ALA A 67 2.94 5.33 -8.34
C ALA A 67 3.61 4.85 -7.05
N ARG A 68 3.00 5.13 -5.89
CA ARG A 68 3.44 4.54 -4.62
C ARG A 68 2.94 3.12 -4.56
N ARG A 69 3.80 2.19 -4.13
CA ARG A 69 3.38 0.85 -3.76
C ARG A 69 2.43 0.97 -2.56
N LEU A 70 1.27 0.33 -2.66
CA LEU A 70 0.25 0.30 -1.60
C LEU A 70 0.49 -0.89 -0.68
N ASP A 71 1.75 -1.22 -0.38
CA ASP A 71 2.07 -2.30 0.56
C ASP A 71 2.20 -1.71 1.98
N PRO A 72 1.26 -1.97 2.89
CA PRO A 72 1.32 -1.42 4.24
C PRO A 72 2.59 -1.88 4.99
N SER A 73 3.11 -3.05 4.65
CA SER A 73 4.31 -3.61 5.29
C SER A 73 5.62 -2.93 4.88
N GLU A 74 5.63 -2.17 3.78
CA GLU A 74 6.79 -1.33 3.40
C GLU A 74 6.85 -0.05 4.24
N ALA A 75 5.72 0.42 4.79
CA ALA A 75 5.67 1.61 5.63
C ALA A 75 6.03 1.32 7.09
N ALA A 76 5.55 0.19 7.62
CA ALA A 76 5.88 -0.27 8.97
C ALA A 76 5.91 -1.81 9.01
N THR A 77 6.93 -2.38 9.65
CA THR A 77 7.09 -3.85 9.71
C THR A 77 6.23 -4.41 10.84
N PRO A 78 5.35 -5.39 10.57
CA PRO A 78 4.54 -6.02 11.62
C PRO A 78 5.40 -6.90 12.54
N CYS A 79 5.11 -6.86 13.83
CA CYS A 79 5.82 -7.65 14.84
C CYS A 79 4.86 -8.33 15.82
N ILE A 80 5.24 -9.51 16.32
CA ILE A 80 4.51 -10.21 17.38
C ILE A 80 5.19 -9.89 18.72
N LYS A 81 4.41 -9.55 19.74
CA LYS A 81 4.87 -9.34 21.11
C LYS A 81 4.36 -10.41 22.07
N ALA A 82 3.12 -10.86 21.88
CA ALA A 82 2.52 -11.91 22.71
C ALA A 82 1.44 -12.70 21.94
N ILE A 83 1.13 -13.89 22.44
CA ILE A 83 0.09 -14.78 21.92
C ILE A 83 -0.74 -15.26 23.11
N SER A 84 -2.07 -15.13 23.05
CA SER A 84 -2.97 -15.50 24.14
C SER A 84 -4.25 -16.14 23.61
N PRO A 85 -4.59 -17.37 24.02
CA PRO A 85 -3.76 -18.30 24.80
C PRO A 85 -2.47 -18.70 24.06
N SER A 86 -1.42 -19.07 24.80
CA SER A 86 -0.15 -19.55 24.23
C SER A 86 -0.09 -21.07 24.04
N GLU A 87 -1.18 -21.77 24.30
CA GLU A 87 -1.30 -23.21 24.18
C GLU A 87 -2.72 -23.64 23.76
N GLY A 88 -2.83 -24.85 23.22
CA GLY A 88 -4.11 -25.45 22.83
C GLY A 88 -3.95 -26.83 22.20
N TRP A 89 -5.08 -27.51 22.02
CA TRP A 89 -5.11 -28.90 21.58
C TRP A 89 -4.62 -29.10 20.14
N THR A 90 -4.04 -30.27 19.89
CA THR A 90 -3.66 -30.77 18.55
C THR A 90 -4.80 -30.82 17.55
N THR A 91 -6.05 -30.89 18.01
CA THR A 91 -7.26 -30.84 17.17
C THR A 91 -7.43 -29.50 16.44
N GLY A 92 -6.86 -28.41 16.96
CA GLY A 92 -7.02 -27.07 16.41
C GLY A 92 -8.41 -26.47 16.66
N GLY A 93 -8.74 -25.40 15.94
CA GLY A 93 -10.02 -24.68 16.08
C GLY A 93 -10.14 -23.79 17.32
N ALA A 94 -9.11 -23.71 18.17
CA ALA A 94 -9.06 -22.78 19.29
C ALA A 94 -8.83 -21.34 18.79
N THR A 95 -9.57 -20.40 19.37
CA THR A 95 -9.41 -18.98 19.06
C THR A 95 -8.24 -18.41 19.83
N VAL A 96 -7.29 -17.83 19.11
CA VAL A 96 -6.08 -17.22 19.67
C VAL A 96 -5.97 -15.78 19.23
N ILE A 97 -5.55 -14.90 20.15
CA ILE A 97 -5.27 -13.49 19.89
C ILE A 97 -3.76 -13.29 19.86
N LEU A 98 -3.26 -12.75 18.74
CA LEU A 98 -1.89 -12.27 18.64
C LEU A 98 -1.87 -10.78 18.93
N ILE A 99 -0.98 -10.38 19.83
CA ILE A 99 -0.76 -8.99 20.24
C ILE A 99 0.60 -8.53 19.68
N GLY A 100 0.63 -7.34 19.10
CA GLY A 100 1.81 -6.83 18.42
C GLY A 100 1.66 -5.40 17.94
N ASP A 101 2.38 -5.05 16.89
CA ASP A 101 2.29 -3.74 16.23
C ASP A 101 2.18 -3.87 14.71
N ASN A 102 1.63 -2.81 14.10
CA ASN A 102 1.54 -2.63 12.65
C ASN A 102 0.78 -3.76 11.94
N PHE A 103 -0.25 -4.32 12.59
CA PHE A 103 -1.16 -5.23 11.93
C PHE A 103 -2.11 -4.47 11.00
N PHE A 104 -2.49 -5.12 9.91
CA PHE A 104 -3.35 -4.55 8.88
C PHE A 104 -4.16 -5.66 8.21
N ASP A 105 -5.20 -5.26 7.48
CA ASP A 105 -6.12 -6.21 6.87
C ASP A 105 -5.44 -7.05 5.77
N GLY A 106 -5.75 -8.34 5.74
CA GLY A 106 -5.11 -9.33 4.87
C GLY A 106 -3.74 -9.84 5.33
N LEU A 107 -3.24 -9.42 6.50
CA LEU A 107 -2.05 -10.03 7.11
C LEU A 107 -2.37 -11.47 7.53
N GLN A 108 -1.52 -12.42 7.15
CA GLN A 108 -1.69 -13.84 7.46
C GLN A 108 -0.78 -14.25 8.61
N VAL A 109 -1.18 -15.29 9.34
CA VAL A 109 -0.39 -15.86 10.44
C VAL A 109 0.04 -17.26 10.03
N VAL A 110 1.24 -17.67 10.44
CA VAL A 110 1.81 -18.97 10.10
C VAL A 110 2.21 -19.68 11.39
N PHE A 111 1.59 -20.84 11.65
CA PHE A 111 1.95 -21.75 12.74
C PHE A 111 2.91 -22.81 12.19
N GLY A 112 4.21 -22.66 12.46
CA GLY A 112 5.28 -23.44 11.84
C GLY A 112 5.32 -23.21 10.33
N THR A 113 4.69 -24.11 9.58
CA THR A 113 4.55 -24.04 8.12
C THR A 113 3.10 -23.85 7.66
N MET A 114 2.12 -23.97 8.57
CA MET A 114 0.70 -23.90 8.24
C MET A 114 0.22 -22.45 8.25
N LEU A 115 -0.25 -21.99 7.09
CA LEU A 115 -0.81 -20.65 6.93
C LEU A 115 -2.27 -20.64 7.38
N VAL A 116 -2.63 -19.66 8.20
CA VAL A 116 -4.02 -19.42 8.62
C VAL A 116 -4.44 -17.99 8.31
N TRP A 117 -5.74 -17.85 8.03
CA TRP A 117 -6.38 -16.55 7.93
C TRP A 117 -6.45 -15.88 9.30
N SER A 118 -6.25 -14.57 9.30
CA SER A 118 -6.42 -13.76 10.50
C SER A 118 -7.45 -12.67 10.26
N GLU A 119 -8.11 -12.28 11.34
CA GLU A 119 -9.05 -11.18 11.36
C GLU A 119 -8.46 -10.03 12.17
N LEU A 120 -8.41 -8.86 11.56
CA LEU A 120 -7.93 -7.66 12.21
C LEU A 120 -8.94 -7.15 13.23
N ILE A 121 -8.55 -7.10 14.50
CA ILE A 121 -9.33 -6.41 15.55
C ILE A 121 -8.86 -4.97 15.63
N THR A 122 -7.55 -4.77 15.80
CA THR A 122 -6.90 -3.46 15.84
C THR A 122 -5.52 -3.55 15.19
N PRO A 123 -4.84 -2.43 14.89
CA PRO A 123 -3.44 -2.46 14.47
C PRO A 123 -2.45 -3.13 15.45
N HIS A 124 -2.91 -3.48 16.66
CA HIS A 124 -2.13 -4.16 17.70
C HIS A 124 -2.67 -5.55 18.07
N ALA A 125 -3.79 -5.99 17.48
CA ALA A 125 -4.39 -7.28 17.80
C ALA A 125 -5.06 -7.93 16.58
N ILE A 126 -4.72 -9.19 16.32
CA ILE A 126 -5.38 -10.04 15.32
C ILE A 126 -5.90 -11.32 15.97
N ARG A 127 -7.05 -11.77 15.50
CA ARG A 127 -7.67 -13.04 15.88
C ARG A 127 -7.36 -14.11 14.85
N VAL A 128 -7.01 -15.31 15.31
CA VAL A 128 -6.78 -16.48 14.46
C VAL A 128 -7.44 -17.72 15.07
N GLN A 129 -7.70 -18.71 14.22
CA GLN A 129 -8.02 -20.08 14.65
C GLN A 129 -6.78 -20.94 14.49
N THR A 130 -6.42 -21.71 15.51
CA THR A 130 -5.27 -22.62 15.45
C THR A 130 -5.54 -23.72 14.42
N PRO A 131 -4.60 -24.02 13.50
CA PRO A 131 -4.77 -25.15 12.60
C PRO A 131 -4.63 -26.50 13.36
N PRO A 132 -5.24 -27.59 12.88
CA PRO A 132 -4.97 -28.92 13.42
C PRO A 132 -3.50 -29.32 13.21
N ARG A 133 -2.93 -30.07 14.16
CA ARG A 133 -1.54 -30.55 14.13
C ARG A 133 -1.43 -31.93 14.75
N HIS A 134 -0.82 -32.89 14.05
CA HIS A 134 -0.72 -34.28 14.54
C HIS A 134 0.30 -34.52 15.66
N ILE A 135 1.27 -33.62 15.83
CA ILE A 135 2.39 -33.80 16.76
C ILE A 135 2.32 -32.70 17.82
N PRO A 136 2.24 -33.07 19.12
CA PRO A 136 2.28 -32.08 20.20
C PRO A 136 3.66 -31.43 20.31
N GLY A 137 3.72 -30.27 20.95
CA GLY A 137 4.94 -29.54 21.22
C GLY A 137 4.93 -28.10 20.70
N VAL A 138 6.03 -27.40 20.97
CA VAL A 138 6.20 -25.99 20.64
C VAL A 138 6.22 -25.78 19.12
N VAL A 139 5.62 -24.68 18.69
CA VAL A 139 5.58 -24.25 17.29
C VAL A 139 5.91 -22.76 17.22
N GLU A 140 6.71 -22.37 16.24
CA GLU A 140 6.99 -20.96 15.97
C GLU A 140 5.81 -20.32 15.24
N VAL A 141 5.44 -19.11 15.65
CA VAL A 141 4.37 -18.34 15.04
C VAL A 141 4.99 -17.12 14.37
N THR A 142 4.74 -17.00 13.06
CA THR A 142 5.26 -15.90 12.23
C THR A 142 4.12 -15.25 11.44
N LEU A 143 4.41 -14.13 10.77
CA LEU A 143 3.43 -13.40 9.96
C LEU A 143 3.81 -13.47 8.48
N SER A 144 2.83 -13.38 7.59
CA SER A 144 3.02 -13.42 6.14
C SER A 144 2.10 -12.46 5.41
N TYR A 145 2.61 -11.78 4.38
CA TYR A 145 1.81 -10.96 3.48
C TYR A 145 2.46 -10.90 2.10
N LYS A 146 1.69 -11.17 1.02
CA LYS A 146 2.19 -11.17 -0.38
C LYS A 146 3.50 -11.94 -0.55
N SER A 147 3.57 -13.13 0.04
CA SER A 147 4.76 -14.02 0.04
C SER A 147 5.99 -13.48 0.78
N LYS A 148 5.88 -12.35 1.49
CA LYS A 148 6.90 -11.85 2.41
C LYS A 148 6.57 -12.33 3.82
N GLN A 149 7.54 -12.97 4.46
CA GLN A 149 7.41 -13.48 5.82
C GLN A 149 8.13 -12.56 6.83
N PHE A 150 7.54 -12.38 8.00
CA PHE A 150 8.01 -11.49 9.06
C PHE A 150 8.21 -12.26 10.37
N CYS A 151 8.84 -11.64 11.35
CA CYS A 151 9.10 -12.21 12.68
C CYS A 151 9.97 -13.49 12.70
N LYS A 152 10.67 -13.86 11.61
CA LYS A 152 11.56 -15.03 11.61
C LYS A 152 12.67 -14.98 12.66
N GLY A 153 13.19 -13.79 12.96
CA GLY A 153 14.24 -13.60 13.98
C GLY A 153 13.71 -13.46 15.40
N ALA A 154 12.41 -13.24 15.57
CA ALA A 154 11.75 -13.11 16.87
C ALA A 154 10.31 -13.65 16.75
N PRO A 155 10.15 -14.98 16.53
CA PRO A 155 8.84 -15.57 16.35
C PRO A 155 8.09 -15.62 17.67
N GLY A 156 6.77 -15.56 17.60
CA GLY A 156 5.94 -15.98 18.72
C GLY A 156 6.05 -17.49 18.93
N ARG A 157 5.58 -17.98 20.07
CA ARG A 157 5.56 -19.42 20.36
C ARG A 157 4.17 -19.84 20.81
N PHE A 158 3.70 -20.95 20.28
CA PHE A 158 2.46 -21.60 20.67
C PHE A 158 2.71 -23.08 20.94
N VAL A 159 2.12 -23.62 22.01
CA VAL A 159 2.33 -25.01 22.43
C VAL A 159 1.10 -25.84 22.06
N TYR A 160 1.31 -26.87 21.24
CA TYR A 160 0.26 -27.86 21.01
C TYR A 160 0.32 -28.94 22.10
N THR A 161 -0.78 -29.16 22.80
CA THR A 161 -0.95 -30.27 23.75
C THR A 161 -1.74 -31.40 23.09
N GLY A 162 -1.30 -32.64 23.30
CA GLY A 162 -2.07 -33.82 22.87
C GLY A 162 -3.28 -33.99 23.79
N GLU A 163 -4.39 -34.54 23.28
CA GLU A 163 -5.54 -34.90 24.13
C GLU A 163 -5.05 -35.79 25.28
N GLY A 164 -5.41 -35.43 26.51
CA GLY A 164 -5.29 -36.34 27.62
C GLY A 164 -6.25 -37.50 27.39
N GLU A 165 -5.82 -38.72 27.66
CA GLU A 165 -6.75 -39.79 27.98
C GLU A 165 -7.53 -39.28 29.20
N ASP A 166 -8.75 -38.79 29.00
CA ASP A 166 -9.68 -38.59 30.11
C ASP A 166 -9.88 -39.99 30.70
N GLU A 167 -9.27 -40.26 31.85
CA GLU A 167 -9.56 -41.44 32.66
C GLU A 167 -11.08 -41.41 32.92
N ASP A 168 -11.81 -42.30 32.23
CA ASP A 168 -13.21 -42.59 32.51
C ASP A 168 -13.31 -42.97 34.01
N GLU A 169 -13.77 -42.05 34.85
CA GLU A 169 -14.18 -42.37 36.23
C GLU A 169 -15.48 -43.20 36.16
N ASP A 170 -15.34 -44.51 36.43
CA ASP A 170 -16.41 -45.49 36.70
C ASP A 170 -17.37 -45.09 37.83
#